data_AF-A0A328X785-F1
#
_entry.id   AF-A0A328X785-F1
#
_cell.length_a   1.000
_cell.length_b   1.000
_cell.length_c   1.000
_cell.angle_alpha   90.00
_cell.angle_beta   90.00
_cell.angle_gamma   90.00
#
_symmetry.space_group_name_H-M   'P 1'
#
loop_
_entity.id
_entity.type
_entity.pdbx_description
1 polymer ?
#
loop_
_entity_poly.entity_id
_entity_poly.type
_entity_poly.pdbx_seq_one_letter_code
_entity_poly.pdbx_strand_id
1 'polypeptide(L)'
;MKQELPHQRLLTLIFLFFFSGLVAQTDYSNMTNWAYHPGKPATLLNGANLDIAVVDENLTTTSVISITNNAMINTGVDVFFIHPTVLQNLGSYTEIETIPIANQNSFLVAASIRGQAGLLAKYGRFFAPRYRQATPPTFLTSPTDLNQATILGVAYTDVKDAFLHYLATQNNGNKIIIASHSQGAYLAGFLLSEVFDSNPELRQQLVVAVVAGMVTNYAQPDLVTGGWWQNIPFCTEQNECGCVMNWRSYKEGQTPPAPLASHPCLNPFVVSNGWANSLMNFAENQTSQDSLYYSDESQPLRNFITLRNNVDFGGNVGYVAFDNLYSIRHQRSAFNRVGFVVQHTPGPNDLRPNLLEEEESNPSFSIAGYHQKDYNIYTWALLEQIDLKIANCSAPLSLNDTKISNQLTVFPNPANEWLFIQMNKQPLPHEPFFIYNSEGSQVKQRELDNESKVSVQDLSEGFYIIKTLLGVGKVMVLRR
;
A
#
# COMPACT_ATOMS: atom_id res chain seq x y z
N MET A 1 7.41 2.48 81.65
CA MET A 1 6.34 1.73 80.96
C MET A 1 5.96 2.54 79.73
N LYS A 2 6.30 2.03 78.54
CA LYS A 2 6.11 2.71 77.25
C LYS A 2 4.64 2.57 76.82
N GLN A 3 4.02 3.68 76.40
CA GLN A 3 2.71 3.72 75.78
C GLN A 3 2.76 3.09 74.37
N GLU A 4 1.80 2.23 74.07
CA GLU A 4 1.56 1.66 72.74
C GLU A 4 0.87 2.70 71.82
N LEU A 5 1.35 2.80 70.57
CA LEU A 5 0.71 3.51 69.47
C LEU A 5 -0.09 2.53 68.59
N PRO A 6 -1.21 2.96 67.97
CA PRO A 6 -2.03 2.10 67.14
C PRO A 6 -1.40 1.89 65.75
N HIS A 7 -1.43 0.65 65.27
CA HIS A 7 -1.03 0.27 63.92
C HIS A 7 -1.98 0.85 62.86
N GLN A 8 -1.53 1.89 62.13
CA GLN A 8 -2.08 2.22 60.82
C GLN A 8 -1.46 1.30 59.77
N ARG A 9 -2.30 0.49 59.11
CA ARG A 9 -1.91 -0.26 57.90
C ARG A 9 -1.73 0.74 56.74
N LEU A 10 -0.49 0.98 56.38
CA LEU A 10 -0.13 1.73 55.16
C LEU A 10 -0.46 0.82 53.96
N LEU A 11 -1.55 1.10 53.24
CA LEU A 11 -1.75 0.57 51.90
C LEU A 11 -0.76 1.28 50.98
N THR A 12 0.34 0.61 50.64
CA THR A 12 1.23 1.05 49.57
C THR A 12 0.52 0.80 48.24
N LEU A 13 -0.13 1.83 47.69
CA LEU A 13 -0.55 1.83 46.28
C LEU A 13 0.72 1.80 45.42
N ILE A 14 1.05 0.63 44.87
CA ILE A 14 2.05 0.52 43.81
C ILE A 14 1.39 1.09 42.55
N PHE A 15 1.68 2.35 42.24
CA PHE A 15 1.45 2.89 40.90
C PHE A 15 2.39 2.15 39.95
N LEU A 16 1.86 1.12 39.27
CA LEU A 16 2.46 0.59 38.05
C LEU A 16 2.41 1.70 37.00
N PHE A 17 3.48 2.48 36.91
CA PHE A 17 3.75 3.30 35.74
C PHE A 17 3.99 2.34 34.57
N PHE A 18 2.96 2.10 33.76
CA PHE A 18 3.16 1.66 32.40
C PHE A 18 3.88 2.80 31.68
N PHE A 19 5.21 2.70 31.57
CA PHE A 19 5.95 3.43 30.55
C PHE A 19 5.52 2.87 29.19
N SER A 20 4.39 3.34 28.67
CA SER A 20 4.19 3.37 27.23
C SER A 20 5.21 4.39 26.72
N GLY A 21 6.39 3.92 26.32
CA GLY A 21 7.34 4.78 25.62
C GLY A 21 6.60 5.40 24.45
N LEU A 22 6.39 6.72 24.47
CA LEU A 22 5.85 7.43 23.32
C LEU A 22 6.85 7.22 22.19
N VAL A 23 6.51 6.32 21.27
CA VAL A 23 7.18 6.25 19.98
C VAL A 23 6.92 7.60 19.31
N ALA A 24 7.98 8.38 19.09
CA ALA A 24 7.83 9.68 18.44
C ALA A 24 7.12 9.50 17.10
N GLN A 25 6.04 10.26 16.92
CA GLN A 25 5.23 10.25 15.71
C GLN A 25 6.04 10.85 14.55
N THR A 26 6.04 10.18 13.40
CA THR A 26 6.74 10.68 12.20
C THR A 26 5.93 11.81 11.56
N ASP A 27 6.56 12.97 11.36
CA ASP A 27 5.90 14.13 10.75
C ASP A 27 5.91 14.05 9.22
N TYR A 28 4.78 13.68 8.63
CA TYR A 28 4.63 13.59 7.17
C TYR A 28 4.33 14.92 6.47
N SER A 29 4.22 16.04 7.19
CA SER A 29 4.32 17.36 6.55
C SER A 29 5.76 17.66 6.07
N ASN A 30 6.75 16.94 6.61
CA ASN A 30 8.15 17.03 6.21
C ASN A 30 8.46 16.14 4.99
N MET A 31 8.87 16.76 3.87
CA MET A 31 9.18 16.05 2.62
C MET A 31 10.40 15.11 2.71
N THR A 32 11.22 15.18 3.75
CA THR A 32 12.31 14.20 3.96
C THR A 32 11.80 12.80 4.31
N ASN A 33 10.58 12.71 4.85
CA ASN A 33 9.89 11.47 5.21
C ASN A 33 9.12 10.86 4.02
N TRP A 34 9.15 11.48 2.85
CA TRP A 34 8.60 10.91 1.63
C TRP A 34 9.71 10.42 0.72
N ALA A 35 9.62 9.20 0.20
CA ALA A 35 10.50 8.74 -0.87
C ALA A 35 10.08 9.41 -2.19
N TYR A 36 8.78 9.40 -2.46
CA TYR A 36 8.13 10.14 -3.55
C TYR A 36 6.92 10.90 -3.05
N HIS A 37 6.78 12.14 -3.52
CA HIS A 37 5.61 12.96 -3.27
C HIS A 37 5.50 14.02 -4.38
N PRO A 38 4.31 14.36 -4.90
CA PRO A 38 4.15 15.35 -5.97
C PRO A 38 4.60 16.78 -5.61
N GLY A 39 4.71 17.08 -4.31
CA GLY A 39 5.28 18.34 -3.83
C GLY A 39 6.79 18.30 -3.58
N LYS A 40 7.43 17.13 -3.72
CA LYS A 40 8.87 16.96 -3.45
C LYS A 40 9.67 17.21 -4.74
N PRO A 41 10.57 18.21 -4.78
CA PRO A 41 11.37 18.49 -5.97
C PRO A 41 12.42 17.39 -6.22
N ALA A 42 12.83 17.23 -7.48
CA ALA A 42 13.98 16.43 -7.89
C ALA A 42 14.02 14.96 -7.38
N THR A 43 12.87 14.27 -7.38
CA THR A 43 12.86 12.82 -7.12
C THR A 43 13.30 12.03 -8.36
N LEU A 44 13.75 10.78 -8.20
CA LEU A 44 14.13 9.89 -9.30
C LEU A 44 12.97 9.53 -10.25
N LEU A 45 11.72 9.83 -9.89
CA LEU A 45 10.53 9.56 -10.69
C LEU A 45 10.02 10.84 -11.36
N ASN A 46 10.32 12.02 -10.81
CA ASN A 46 9.96 13.31 -11.39
C ASN A 46 10.73 13.50 -12.70
N GLY A 47 10.02 13.55 -13.84
CA GLY A 47 10.65 13.71 -15.15
C GLY A 47 11.41 12.46 -15.64
N ALA A 48 11.28 11.33 -14.93
CA ALA A 48 11.79 10.07 -15.44
C ALA A 48 11.07 9.72 -16.76
N ASN A 49 11.84 9.30 -17.75
CA ASN A 49 11.28 8.62 -18.91
C ASN A 49 10.76 7.25 -18.44
N LEU A 50 9.49 6.95 -18.70
CA LEU A 50 8.85 5.69 -18.34
C LEU A 50 8.65 4.77 -19.56
N ASP A 51 9.04 5.21 -20.76
CA ASP A 51 8.92 4.43 -21.97
C ASP A 51 9.67 3.10 -21.84
N ILE A 52 9.12 2.07 -22.49
CA ILE A 52 9.60 0.70 -22.44
C ILE A 52 10.09 0.33 -23.85
N ALA A 53 11.38 0.03 -24.00
CA ALA A 53 11.89 -0.59 -25.22
C ALA A 53 11.61 -2.10 -25.19
N VAL A 54 10.94 -2.62 -26.21
CA VAL A 54 10.78 -4.06 -26.41
C VAL A 54 12.01 -4.57 -27.15
N VAL A 55 12.72 -5.51 -26.53
CA VAL A 55 14.01 -6.02 -27.03
C VAL A 55 13.85 -7.47 -27.51
N ASP A 56 14.29 -7.71 -28.74
CA ASP A 56 14.28 -9.04 -29.36
C ASP A 56 15.47 -9.92 -28.93
N GLU A 57 15.48 -11.15 -29.43
CA GLU A 57 16.51 -12.14 -29.16
C GLU A 57 17.91 -11.73 -29.62
N ASN A 58 18.05 -10.70 -30.46
CA ASN A 58 19.34 -10.18 -30.94
C ASN A 58 19.76 -8.90 -30.20
N LEU A 59 19.14 -8.59 -29.05
CA LEU A 59 19.35 -7.36 -28.29
C LEU A 59 19.02 -6.08 -29.06
N THR A 60 18.14 -6.16 -30.07
CA THR A 60 17.69 -5.01 -30.85
C THR A 60 16.34 -4.52 -30.33
N THR A 61 16.20 -3.19 -30.21
CA THR A 61 14.89 -2.58 -29.91
C THR A 61 13.98 -2.70 -31.12
N THR A 62 12.91 -3.48 -31.01
CA THR A 62 11.93 -3.67 -32.09
C THR A 62 10.80 -2.65 -32.04
N SER A 63 10.44 -2.19 -30.84
CA SER A 63 9.43 -1.15 -30.63
C SER A 63 9.65 -0.41 -29.31
N VAL A 64 9.05 0.77 -29.19
CA VAL A 64 9.00 1.53 -27.94
C VAL A 64 7.54 1.76 -27.57
N ILE A 65 7.17 1.31 -26.38
CA ILE A 65 5.86 1.57 -25.78
C ILE A 65 5.96 2.85 -24.97
N SER A 66 5.25 3.89 -25.42
CA SER A 66 5.24 5.18 -24.73
C SER A 66 4.39 5.12 -23.46
N ILE A 67 4.97 5.51 -22.33
CA ILE A 67 4.28 5.57 -21.03
C ILE A 67 4.34 7.00 -20.52
N THR A 68 3.17 7.65 -20.45
CA THR A 68 3.08 9.02 -19.92
C THR A 68 3.43 9.01 -18.43
N ASN A 69 4.31 9.91 -18.00
CA ASN A 69 4.63 10.07 -16.59
C ASN A 69 3.70 11.10 -15.93
N ASN A 70 2.68 10.61 -15.22
CA ASN A 70 1.72 11.42 -14.49
C ASN A 70 2.03 11.56 -13.00
N ALA A 71 3.25 11.23 -12.54
CA ALA A 71 3.62 11.23 -11.12
C ALA A 71 3.33 12.56 -10.39
N MET A 72 3.25 13.66 -11.13
CA MET A 72 3.01 15.02 -10.64
C MET A 72 1.66 15.60 -11.08
N ILE A 73 0.92 14.87 -11.91
CA ILE A 73 -0.28 15.33 -12.60
C ILE A 73 -1.51 14.72 -11.93
N ASN A 74 -2.45 15.58 -11.54
CA ASN A 74 -3.74 15.10 -11.06
C ASN A 74 -4.61 14.66 -12.24
N THR A 75 -4.78 13.35 -12.39
CA THR A 75 -5.63 12.69 -13.40
C THR A 75 -7.01 12.32 -12.87
N GLY A 76 -7.29 12.57 -11.58
CA GLY A 76 -8.41 11.99 -10.84
C GLY A 76 -8.09 10.63 -10.18
N VAL A 77 -6.90 10.08 -10.42
CA VAL A 77 -6.37 8.87 -9.78
C VAL A 77 -5.04 9.19 -9.10
N ASP A 78 -4.83 8.65 -7.90
CA ASP A 78 -3.57 8.72 -7.16
C ASP A 78 -3.03 7.31 -6.92
N VAL A 79 -1.70 7.17 -6.94
CA VAL A 79 -1.00 5.94 -6.57
C VAL A 79 -0.33 6.13 -5.22
N PHE A 80 -0.66 5.29 -4.25
CA PHE A 80 -0.01 5.23 -2.95
C PHE A 80 0.77 3.92 -2.82
N PHE A 81 2.09 3.99 -2.96
CA PHE A 81 2.97 2.84 -2.95
C PHE A 81 3.67 2.64 -1.59
N ILE A 82 3.53 1.44 -1.02
CA ILE A 82 4.17 1.03 0.23
C ILE A 82 5.29 0.05 -0.11
N HIS A 83 6.53 0.54 -0.02
CA HIS A 83 7.72 -0.15 -0.48
C HIS A 83 8.10 -1.36 0.40
N PRO A 84 8.98 -2.27 -0.04
CA PRO A 84 9.46 -3.39 0.78
C PRO A 84 10.51 -2.93 1.81
N THR A 85 11.04 -3.86 2.60
CA THR A 85 12.28 -3.63 3.35
C THR A 85 13.45 -3.40 2.37
N VAL A 86 14.09 -2.23 2.45
CA VAL A 86 15.24 -1.81 1.66
C VAL A 86 16.39 -1.47 2.61
N LEU A 87 17.22 -2.48 2.89
CA LEU A 87 18.39 -2.37 3.77
C LEU A 87 19.67 -2.72 3.02
N GLN A 88 20.78 -2.12 3.44
CA GLN A 88 22.10 -2.55 2.98
C GLN A 88 22.47 -3.83 3.73
N ASN A 89 23.03 -4.81 3.01
CA ASN A 89 23.51 -6.08 3.59
C ASN A 89 22.46 -6.81 4.45
N LEU A 90 21.35 -7.24 3.82
CA LEU A 90 20.25 -7.95 4.50
C LEU A 90 20.72 -9.12 5.39
N GLY A 91 21.80 -9.80 4.99
CA GLY A 91 22.38 -10.93 5.74
C GLY A 91 23.11 -10.56 7.04
N SER A 92 23.31 -9.27 7.34
CA SER A 92 23.99 -8.82 8.57
C SER A 92 23.04 -8.63 9.76
N TYR A 93 21.73 -8.71 9.56
CA TYR A 93 20.73 -8.53 10.63
C TYR A 93 20.36 -9.87 11.26
N THR A 94 20.68 -10.05 12.54
CA THR A 94 20.40 -11.29 13.28
C THR A 94 19.22 -11.17 14.25
N GLU A 95 18.74 -9.95 14.52
CA GLU A 95 17.71 -9.66 15.51
C GLU A 95 16.45 -9.06 14.87
N ILE A 96 15.33 -9.19 15.59
CA ILE A 96 14.05 -8.54 15.26
C ILE A 96 14.10 -7.11 15.79
N GLU A 97 14.26 -6.15 14.90
CA GLU A 97 14.42 -4.74 15.27
C GLU A 97 13.80 -3.79 14.24
N THR A 98 13.58 -2.55 14.70
CA THR A 98 13.11 -1.45 13.87
C THR A 98 14.30 -0.64 13.37
N ILE A 99 14.38 -0.42 12.06
CA ILE A 99 15.37 0.46 11.43
C ILE A 99 14.81 1.88 11.29
N PRO A 100 15.39 2.88 11.98
CA PRO A 100 14.96 4.28 11.88
C PRO A 100 15.05 4.84 10.47
N ILE A 101 14.13 5.72 10.08
CA ILE A 101 14.15 6.40 8.76
C ILE A 101 15.50 7.08 8.51
N ALA A 102 16.10 7.70 9.52
CA ALA A 102 17.40 8.38 9.42
C ALA A 102 18.56 7.44 9.04
N ASN A 103 18.45 6.14 9.37
CA ASN A 103 19.49 5.14 9.10
C ASN A 103 19.30 4.43 7.76
N GLN A 104 18.22 4.74 7.03
CA GLN A 104 17.94 4.15 5.73
C GLN A 104 18.62 4.94 4.61
N ASN A 105 19.15 4.22 3.62
CA ASN A 105 19.66 4.83 2.41
C ASN A 105 18.50 5.32 1.54
N SER A 106 18.26 6.64 1.54
CA SER A 106 17.15 7.25 0.80
C SER A 106 17.20 7.01 -0.71
N PHE A 107 18.39 6.94 -1.30
CA PHE A 107 18.57 6.64 -2.72
C PHE A 107 18.15 5.19 -3.03
N LEU A 108 18.58 4.21 -2.23
CA LEU A 108 18.20 2.82 -2.43
C LEU A 108 16.68 2.62 -2.29
N VAL A 109 16.05 3.26 -1.30
CA VAL A 109 14.58 3.24 -1.15
C VAL A 109 13.91 3.79 -2.41
N ALA A 110 14.32 4.97 -2.87
CA ALA A 110 13.75 5.58 -4.08
C ALA A 110 13.99 4.74 -5.35
N ALA A 111 15.18 4.16 -5.50
CA ALA A 111 15.54 3.30 -6.63
C ALA A 111 14.73 1.99 -6.64
N SER A 112 14.55 1.35 -5.47
CA SER A 112 13.73 0.15 -5.31
C SER A 112 12.28 0.41 -5.72
N ILE A 113 11.67 1.51 -5.24
CA ILE A 113 10.32 1.91 -5.62
C ILE A 113 10.22 2.18 -7.13
N ARG A 114 11.20 2.87 -7.73
CA ARG A 114 11.22 3.11 -9.18
C ARG A 114 11.26 1.80 -9.96
N GLY A 115 12.05 0.83 -9.50
CA GLY A 115 12.17 -0.47 -10.13
C GLY A 115 10.91 -1.32 -10.04
N GLN A 116 10.23 -1.31 -8.89
CA GLN A 116 9.03 -2.13 -8.66
C GLN A 116 7.76 -1.48 -9.19
N ALA A 117 7.52 -0.21 -8.86
CA ALA A 117 6.23 0.44 -9.06
C ALA A 117 6.31 1.74 -9.88
N GLY A 118 7.48 2.13 -10.39
CA GLY A 118 7.64 3.39 -11.12
C GLY A 118 6.71 3.52 -12.34
N LEU A 119 6.39 2.42 -13.02
CA LEU A 119 5.46 2.43 -14.15
C LEU A 119 4.01 2.74 -13.75
N LEU A 120 3.62 2.56 -12.47
CA LEU A 120 2.29 2.95 -11.99
C LEU A 120 2.10 4.47 -11.99
N ALA A 121 3.17 5.28 -12.08
CA ALA A 121 3.08 6.72 -12.32
C ALA A 121 2.36 7.07 -13.64
N LYS A 122 2.12 6.08 -14.52
CA LYS A 122 1.17 6.20 -15.64
C LYS A 122 -0.20 6.72 -15.21
N TYR A 123 -0.69 6.34 -14.04
CA TYR A 123 -2.08 6.58 -13.67
C TYR A 123 -2.35 7.94 -13.04
N GLY A 124 -1.37 8.55 -12.39
CA GLY A 124 -1.57 9.84 -11.73
C GLY A 124 -0.52 10.14 -10.67
N ARG A 125 -0.87 11.01 -9.73
CA ARG A 125 0.06 11.51 -8.71
C ARG A 125 0.61 10.35 -7.88
N PHE A 126 1.92 10.34 -7.67
CA PHE A 126 2.60 9.22 -7.02
C PHE A 126 3.07 9.60 -5.61
N PHE A 127 2.62 8.83 -4.62
CA PHE A 127 2.93 9.00 -3.21
C PHE A 127 3.60 7.73 -2.69
N ALA A 128 4.76 7.87 -2.04
CA ALA A 128 5.41 6.77 -1.36
C ALA A 128 6.14 7.29 -0.11
N PRO A 129 5.66 6.97 1.10
CA PRO A 129 6.33 7.37 2.33
C PRO A 129 7.62 6.57 2.55
N ARG A 130 8.59 7.18 3.22
CA ARG A 130 9.61 6.43 3.97
C ARG A 130 9.03 6.16 5.34
N TYR A 131 9.14 4.93 5.80
CA TYR A 131 8.64 4.51 7.09
C TYR A 131 9.72 3.70 7.82
N ARG A 132 9.63 3.54 9.13
CA ARG A 132 10.56 2.69 9.90
C ARG A 132 10.39 1.22 9.49
N GLN A 133 11.47 0.57 9.12
CA GLN A 133 11.40 -0.76 8.50
C GLN A 133 11.76 -1.86 9.50
N ALA A 134 11.09 -3.00 9.45
CA ALA A 134 11.49 -4.20 10.18
C ALA A 134 12.63 -4.96 9.46
N THR A 135 13.55 -5.53 10.22
CA THR A 135 14.64 -6.39 9.72
C THR A 135 14.15 -7.77 9.24
N PRO A 136 14.92 -8.46 8.37
CA PRO A 136 14.55 -9.78 7.84
C PRO A 136 14.16 -10.85 8.88
N PRO A 137 14.81 -10.96 10.07
CA PRO A 137 14.39 -11.90 11.10
C PRO A 137 12.92 -11.78 11.49
N THR A 138 12.32 -10.59 11.39
CA THR A 138 10.88 -10.37 11.64
C THR A 138 9.98 -11.28 10.81
N PHE A 139 10.43 -11.74 9.64
CA PHE A 139 9.64 -12.56 8.71
C PHE A 139 10.13 -14.01 8.59
N LEU A 140 11.38 -14.28 8.97
CA LEU A 140 12.06 -15.54 8.68
C LEU A 140 12.26 -16.44 9.91
N THR A 141 12.33 -15.86 11.11
CA THR A 141 12.46 -16.62 12.35
C THR A 141 11.10 -16.66 13.03
N SER A 142 10.74 -17.79 13.65
CA SER A 142 9.51 -17.87 14.45
C SER A 142 9.69 -16.92 15.65
N PRO A 143 9.08 -15.72 15.62
CA PRO A 143 9.28 -14.76 16.68
C PRO A 143 8.46 -15.21 17.89
N THR A 144 8.66 -14.56 19.04
CA THR A 144 7.52 -14.44 19.96
C THR A 144 6.51 -13.51 19.28
N ASP A 145 5.26 -13.94 19.14
CA ASP A 145 4.21 -13.23 18.38
C ASP A 145 4.15 -11.72 18.71
N LEU A 146 4.38 -11.36 19.98
CA LEU A 146 4.36 -9.97 20.45
C LEU A 146 5.49 -9.10 19.86
N ASN A 147 6.73 -9.60 19.76
CA ASN A 147 7.85 -8.81 19.26
C ASN A 147 7.65 -8.44 17.79
N GLN A 148 7.24 -9.42 16.97
CA GLN A 148 6.92 -9.17 15.57
C GLN A 148 5.80 -8.12 15.43
N ALA A 149 4.69 -8.29 16.15
CA ALA A 149 3.57 -7.36 16.07
C ALA A 149 3.97 -5.94 16.54
N THR A 150 4.85 -5.84 17.54
CA THR A 150 5.37 -4.55 18.02
C THR A 150 6.19 -3.84 16.93
N ILE A 151 7.15 -4.54 16.30
CA ILE A 151 8.00 -3.94 15.26
C ILE A 151 7.17 -3.58 14.02
N LEU A 152 6.27 -4.45 13.58
CA LEU A 152 5.37 -4.16 12.47
C LEU A 152 4.39 -3.03 12.82
N GLY A 153 3.96 -2.91 14.07
CA GLY A 153 3.12 -1.81 14.55
C GLY A 153 3.79 -0.45 14.44
N VAL A 154 5.10 -0.38 14.69
CA VAL A 154 5.87 0.85 14.49
C VAL A 154 5.92 1.24 13.00
N ALA A 155 6.21 0.27 12.13
CA ALA A 155 6.22 0.47 10.69
C ALA A 155 4.83 0.86 10.15
N TYR A 156 3.79 0.21 10.67
CA TYR A 156 2.41 0.45 10.26
C TYR A 156 1.91 1.82 10.71
N THR A 157 2.23 2.26 11.94
CA THR A 157 1.89 3.60 12.42
C THR A 157 2.42 4.67 11.47
N ASP A 158 3.67 4.52 11.01
CA ASP A 158 4.27 5.41 10.03
C ASP A 158 3.51 5.39 8.69
N VAL A 159 3.15 4.22 8.16
CA VAL A 159 2.41 4.12 6.89
C VAL A 159 1.00 4.71 7.01
N LYS A 160 0.30 4.43 8.11
CA LYS A 160 -1.03 4.96 8.42
C LYS A 160 -0.97 6.48 8.52
N ASP A 161 -0.03 7.04 9.28
CA ASP A 161 0.11 8.49 9.42
C ASP A 161 0.41 9.18 8.07
N ALA A 162 1.25 8.58 7.23
CA ALA A 162 1.49 9.08 5.88
C ALA A 162 0.23 9.06 5.01
N PHE A 163 -0.51 7.96 5.04
CA PHE A 163 -1.72 7.80 4.26
C PHE A 163 -2.81 8.79 4.70
N LEU A 164 -3.03 8.93 6.01
CA LEU A 164 -3.99 9.88 6.56
C LEU A 164 -3.59 11.32 6.26
N HIS A 165 -2.30 11.65 6.28
CA HIS A 165 -1.81 12.97 5.84
C HIS A 165 -2.08 13.22 4.35
N TYR A 166 -1.76 12.25 3.49
CA TYR A 166 -2.05 12.28 2.04
C TYR A 166 -3.54 12.48 1.76
N LEU A 167 -4.38 11.69 2.42
CA LEU A 167 -5.82 11.73 2.28
C LEU A 167 -6.36 13.11 2.67
N ALA A 168 -5.73 13.73 3.67
CA ALA A 168 -6.13 15.01 4.22
C ALA A 168 -5.82 16.24 3.41
N THR A 169 -4.63 16.28 2.85
CA THR A 169 -4.13 17.53 2.27
C THR A 169 -3.99 17.46 0.76
N GLN A 170 -4.09 16.26 0.15
CA GLN A 170 -3.78 16.05 -1.26
C GLN A 170 -4.86 15.30 -2.04
N ASN A 171 -5.45 14.21 -1.52
CA ASN A 171 -6.31 13.30 -2.30
C ASN A 171 -7.52 14.01 -2.93
N ASN A 172 -8.22 14.87 -2.19
CA ASN A 172 -9.38 15.64 -2.67
C ASN A 172 -10.51 14.81 -3.31
N GLY A 173 -10.64 13.54 -2.95
CA GLY A 173 -11.64 12.62 -3.50
C GLY A 173 -11.21 11.88 -4.77
N ASN A 174 -9.92 11.94 -5.13
CA ASN A 174 -9.37 11.13 -6.22
C ASN A 174 -9.53 9.63 -5.91
N LYS A 175 -9.71 8.83 -6.97
CA LYS A 175 -9.60 7.38 -6.87
C LYS A 175 -8.17 6.99 -6.45
N ILE A 176 -8.03 5.84 -5.78
CA ILE A 176 -6.78 5.42 -5.15
C ILE A 176 -6.38 4.05 -5.67
N ILE A 177 -5.15 3.92 -6.13
CA ILE A 177 -4.44 2.65 -6.29
C ILE A 177 -3.53 2.49 -5.08
N ILE A 178 -3.81 1.51 -4.22
CA ILE A 178 -2.86 1.09 -3.19
C ILE A 178 -1.97 0.03 -3.82
N ALA A 179 -0.66 0.22 -3.84
CA ALA A 179 0.26 -0.78 -4.33
C ALA A 179 1.39 -1.02 -3.32
N SER A 180 1.91 -2.23 -3.29
CA SER A 180 2.89 -2.59 -2.27
C SER A 180 3.67 -3.85 -2.61
N HIS A 181 4.74 -4.11 -1.87
CA HIS A 181 5.53 -5.34 -1.99
C HIS A 181 6.10 -5.79 -0.65
N SER A 182 6.24 -7.11 -0.45
CA SER A 182 6.97 -7.68 0.70
C SER A 182 6.42 -7.15 2.04
N GLN A 183 7.27 -6.62 2.93
CA GLN A 183 6.82 -5.93 4.16
C GLN A 183 5.70 -4.92 3.89
N GLY A 184 5.82 -4.12 2.83
CA GLY A 184 4.81 -3.13 2.48
C GLY A 184 3.44 -3.75 2.19
N ALA A 185 3.37 -5.00 1.72
CA ALA A 185 2.11 -5.71 1.49
C ALA A 185 1.39 -6.07 2.79
N TYR A 186 2.12 -6.41 3.86
CA TYR A 186 1.52 -6.56 5.18
C TYR A 186 0.99 -5.23 5.71
N LEU A 187 1.77 -4.16 5.60
CA LEU A 187 1.36 -2.82 6.04
C LEU A 187 0.17 -2.26 5.23
N ALA A 188 0.15 -2.52 3.93
CA ALA A 188 -1.00 -2.23 3.07
C ALA A 188 -2.23 -3.02 3.51
N GLY A 189 -2.07 -4.30 3.85
CA GLY A 189 -3.16 -5.12 4.36
C GLY A 189 -3.74 -4.60 5.68
N PHE A 190 -2.89 -4.15 6.60
CA PHE A 190 -3.32 -3.51 7.85
C PHE A 190 -4.06 -2.21 7.57
N LEU A 191 -3.53 -1.37 6.67
CA LEU A 191 -4.16 -0.11 6.27
C LEU A 191 -5.55 -0.36 5.66
N LEU A 192 -5.67 -1.36 4.78
CA LEU A 192 -6.94 -1.74 4.18
C LEU A 192 -7.92 -2.25 5.23
N SER A 193 -7.47 -3.07 6.18
CA SER A 193 -8.31 -3.62 7.25
C SER A 193 -8.84 -2.53 8.18
N GLU A 194 -7.97 -1.64 8.66
CA GLU A 194 -8.34 -0.65 9.67
C GLU A 194 -9.02 0.60 9.06
N VAL A 195 -8.57 1.06 7.89
CA VAL A 195 -8.99 2.37 7.34
C VAL A 195 -10.02 2.23 6.22
N PHE A 196 -9.97 1.16 5.42
CA PHE A 196 -10.88 0.99 4.27
C PHE A 196 -12.04 0.01 4.55
N ASP A 197 -11.78 -1.10 5.23
CA ASP A 197 -12.70 -2.25 5.25
C ASP A 197 -14.07 -1.93 5.84
N SER A 198 -14.15 -1.04 6.84
CA SER A 198 -15.43 -0.56 7.40
C SER A 198 -15.94 0.73 6.75
N ASN A 199 -15.11 1.47 6.01
CA ASN A 199 -15.46 2.76 5.39
C ASN A 199 -15.93 2.64 3.92
N PRO A 200 -17.24 2.68 3.63
CA PRO A 200 -17.77 2.47 2.28
C PRO A 200 -17.30 3.51 1.26
N GLU A 201 -17.07 4.74 1.69
CA GLU A 201 -16.66 5.83 0.81
C GLU A 201 -15.21 5.69 0.37
N LEU A 202 -14.32 5.24 1.27
CA LEU A 202 -12.95 4.89 0.88
C LEU A 202 -12.91 3.64 -0.01
N ARG A 203 -13.75 2.63 0.25
CA ARG A 203 -13.87 1.47 -0.66
C ARG A 203 -14.31 1.89 -2.05
N GLN A 204 -15.24 2.83 -2.17
CA GLN A 204 -15.65 3.39 -3.46
C GLN A 204 -14.52 4.16 -4.17
N GLN A 205 -13.57 4.74 -3.44
CA GLN A 205 -12.40 5.39 -4.03
C GLN A 205 -11.33 4.39 -4.50
N LEU A 206 -11.30 3.16 -3.98
CA LEU A 206 -10.30 2.16 -4.34
C LEU A 206 -10.50 1.67 -5.78
N VAL A 207 -9.49 1.85 -6.63
CA VAL A 207 -9.43 1.21 -7.96
C VAL A 207 -9.04 -0.25 -7.78
N VAL A 208 -7.91 -0.46 -7.10
CA VAL A 208 -7.36 -1.77 -6.77
C VAL A 208 -6.37 -1.64 -5.62
N ALA A 209 -6.29 -2.67 -4.79
CA ALA A 209 -5.23 -2.84 -3.81
C ALA A 209 -4.30 -3.98 -4.24
N VAL A 210 -3.05 -3.67 -4.53
CA VAL A 210 -2.00 -4.63 -4.88
C VAL A 210 -1.14 -4.90 -3.65
N VAL A 211 -1.20 -6.11 -3.12
CA VAL A 211 -0.48 -6.57 -1.92
C VAL A 211 0.52 -7.68 -2.24
N ALA A 212 1.38 -7.44 -3.24
CA ALA A 212 2.27 -8.44 -3.82
C ALA A 212 3.41 -8.91 -2.90
N GLY A 213 3.92 -10.12 -3.14
CA GLY A 213 5.10 -10.66 -2.46
C GLY A 213 4.80 -11.31 -1.11
N MET A 214 3.59 -11.18 -0.55
CA MET A 214 3.24 -11.74 0.76
C MET A 214 1.92 -12.51 0.73
N VAL A 215 1.70 -13.33 1.76
CA VAL A 215 0.43 -14.05 1.91
C VAL A 215 -0.47 -13.27 2.86
N THR A 216 -1.37 -12.48 2.28
CA THR A 216 -2.34 -11.63 2.97
C THR A 216 -3.78 -11.96 2.57
N ASN A 217 -3.97 -12.45 1.34
CA ASN A 217 -5.27 -12.81 0.78
C ASN A 217 -5.62 -14.26 1.12
N TYR A 218 -6.50 -14.47 2.08
CA TYR A 218 -7.05 -15.80 2.35
C TYR A 218 -8.48 -15.70 2.87
N ALA A 219 -9.30 -16.68 2.50
CA ALA A 219 -10.69 -16.79 2.92
C ALA A 219 -11.06 -18.27 3.00
N GLN A 220 -12.27 -18.58 3.46
CA GLN A 220 -12.80 -19.93 3.26
C GLN A 220 -12.90 -20.26 1.77
N PRO A 221 -12.83 -21.54 1.36
CA PRO A 221 -13.13 -21.95 0.00
C PRO A 221 -14.43 -21.29 -0.50
N ASP A 222 -14.45 -20.94 -1.78
CA ASP A 222 -15.58 -20.30 -2.47
C ASP A 222 -15.94 -18.87 -2.02
N LEU A 223 -15.23 -18.31 -1.02
CA LEU A 223 -15.36 -16.91 -0.64
C LEU A 223 -14.26 -16.06 -1.26
N VAL A 224 -14.65 -14.84 -1.65
CA VAL A 224 -13.74 -13.80 -2.16
C VAL A 224 -13.55 -12.67 -1.16
N THR A 225 -14.17 -12.75 0.03
CA THR A 225 -13.90 -11.91 1.20
C THR A 225 -13.63 -12.81 2.40
N GLY A 226 -12.94 -12.29 3.40
CA GLY A 226 -12.55 -13.03 4.59
C GLY A 226 -11.07 -12.80 4.96
N GLY A 227 -10.63 -13.51 6.00
CA GLY A 227 -9.28 -13.35 6.52
C GLY A 227 -9.07 -11.93 7.06
N TRP A 228 -8.33 -11.11 6.31
CA TRP A 228 -8.00 -9.75 6.71
C TRP A 228 -9.08 -8.71 6.38
N TRP A 229 -9.93 -8.95 5.39
CA TRP A 229 -10.90 -7.96 4.91
C TRP A 229 -12.28 -8.60 4.72
N GLN A 230 -13.30 -8.06 5.38
CA GLN A 230 -14.68 -8.59 5.30
C GLN A 230 -15.49 -7.95 4.18
N ASN A 231 -15.15 -6.72 3.76
CA ASN A 231 -15.93 -5.94 2.80
C ASN A 231 -15.13 -5.50 1.57
N ILE A 232 -13.84 -5.84 1.48
CA ILE A 232 -13.01 -5.64 0.27
C ILE A 232 -12.74 -7.02 -0.35
N PRO A 233 -13.32 -7.32 -1.54
CA PRO A 233 -13.15 -8.63 -2.16
C PRO A 233 -11.77 -8.80 -2.80
N PHE A 234 -11.32 -10.04 -2.96
CA PHE A 234 -10.27 -10.40 -3.92
C PHE A 234 -10.82 -10.20 -5.33
N CYS A 235 -9.97 -9.77 -6.27
CA CYS A 235 -10.43 -9.57 -7.64
C CYS A 235 -10.86 -10.90 -8.27
N THR A 236 -12.03 -10.88 -8.90
CA THR A 236 -12.63 -11.99 -9.65
C THR A 236 -12.72 -11.73 -11.15
N GLU A 237 -12.61 -10.46 -11.56
CA GLU A 237 -12.55 -10.06 -12.97
C GLU A 237 -11.44 -9.03 -13.21
N GLN A 238 -10.84 -9.05 -14.40
CA GLN A 238 -9.71 -8.17 -14.73
C GLN A 238 -10.10 -6.68 -14.66
N ASN A 239 -11.34 -6.33 -14.99
CA ASN A 239 -11.88 -4.97 -14.98
C ASN A 239 -12.65 -4.61 -13.68
N GLU A 240 -12.63 -5.47 -12.65
CA GLU A 240 -13.32 -5.21 -11.38
C GLU A 240 -12.62 -4.13 -10.54
N CYS A 241 -13.39 -3.18 -10.01
CA CYS A 241 -12.87 -2.10 -9.15
C CYS A 241 -13.06 -2.40 -7.67
N GLY A 242 -12.22 -1.82 -6.83
CA GLY A 242 -12.38 -1.91 -5.37
C GLY A 242 -12.00 -3.27 -4.79
N CYS A 243 -11.16 -4.03 -5.51
CA CYS A 243 -10.75 -5.38 -5.13
C CYS A 243 -9.24 -5.48 -4.82
N VAL A 244 -8.83 -6.58 -4.19
CA VAL A 244 -7.44 -6.87 -3.83
C VAL A 244 -6.81 -7.87 -4.79
N MET A 245 -5.62 -7.55 -5.31
CA MET A 245 -4.75 -8.43 -6.09
C MET A 245 -3.50 -8.80 -5.28
N ASN A 246 -3.04 -10.03 -5.44
CA ASN A 246 -1.78 -10.51 -4.87
C ASN A 246 -1.11 -11.49 -5.84
N TRP A 247 0.22 -11.55 -5.81
CA TRP A 247 1.01 -12.59 -6.46
C TRP A 247 2.37 -12.79 -5.80
N ARG A 248 2.89 -14.00 -5.97
CA ARG A 248 4.28 -14.37 -5.72
C ARG A 248 4.77 -15.25 -6.86
N SER A 249 6.06 -15.21 -7.14
CA SER A 249 6.65 -15.94 -8.27
C SER A 249 7.77 -16.89 -7.83
N TYR A 250 7.85 -18.03 -8.51
CA TYR A 250 8.77 -19.13 -8.22
C TYR A 250 9.34 -19.70 -9.51
N LYS A 251 10.41 -20.48 -9.41
CA LYS A 251 10.95 -21.22 -10.56
C LYS A 251 10.07 -22.41 -10.91
N GLU A 252 9.91 -22.70 -12.20
CA GLU A 252 9.27 -23.96 -12.64
C GLU A 252 9.95 -25.17 -11.99
N GLY A 253 9.14 -26.11 -11.49
CA GLY A 253 9.58 -27.24 -10.67
C GLY A 253 9.72 -26.93 -9.17
N GLN A 254 9.73 -25.67 -8.74
CA GLN A 254 9.63 -25.30 -7.33
C GLN A 254 8.15 -25.32 -6.91
N THR A 255 7.85 -25.99 -5.80
CA THR A 255 6.50 -25.93 -5.22
C THR A 255 6.34 -24.65 -4.41
N PRO A 256 5.31 -23.82 -4.64
CA PRO A 256 5.02 -22.69 -3.78
C PRO A 256 4.94 -23.11 -2.30
N PRO A 257 5.68 -22.43 -1.40
CA PRO A 257 5.67 -22.76 0.01
C PRO A 257 4.34 -22.35 0.65
N ALA A 258 3.96 -23.09 1.69
CA ALA A 258 2.93 -22.60 2.61
C ALA A 258 3.47 -21.39 3.39
N PRO A 259 2.59 -20.52 3.91
CA PRO A 259 2.98 -19.46 4.85
C PRO A 259 3.82 -20.01 6.01
N LEU A 260 4.88 -19.29 6.36
CA LEU A 260 5.71 -19.62 7.52
C LEU A 260 4.95 -19.25 8.80
N ALA A 261 5.23 -19.94 9.91
CA ALA A 261 4.69 -19.59 11.23
C ALA A 261 5.03 -18.15 11.65
N SER A 262 6.14 -17.62 11.14
CA SER A 262 6.58 -16.24 11.28
C SER A 262 5.85 -15.25 10.38
N HIS A 263 4.81 -15.63 9.64
CA HIS A 263 4.04 -14.67 8.84
C HIS A 263 2.95 -13.99 9.70
N PRO A 264 2.73 -12.67 9.54
CA PRO A 264 1.71 -11.92 10.27
C PRO A 264 0.29 -12.49 10.18
N CYS A 265 -0.05 -13.22 9.12
CA CYS A 265 -1.36 -13.87 8.99
C CYS A 265 -1.64 -14.94 10.05
N LEU A 266 -0.62 -15.40 10.78
CA LEU A 266 -0.73 -16.38 11.87
C LEU A 266 -0.50 -15.75 13.25
N ASN A 267 -0.21 -14.45 13.32
CA ASN A 267 0.15 -13.78 14.56
C ASN A 267 -1.11 -13.24 15.29
N PRO A 268 -1.46 -13.74 16.49
CA PRO A 268 -2.66 -13.33 17.23
C PRO A 268 -2.68 -11.84 17.61
N PHE A 269 -1.50 -11.21 17.79
CA PHE A 269 -1.44 -9.80 18.12
C PHE A 269 -1.80 -8.90 16.94
N VAL A 270 -1.68 -9.37 15.69
CA VAL A 270 -2.16 -8.62 14.52
C VAL A 270 -3.69 -8.44 14.59
N VAL A 271 -4.41 -9.50 14.97
CA VAL A 271 -5.87 -9.44 15.17
C VAL A 271 -6.23 -8.64 16.41
N SER A 272 -5.53 -8.83 17.54
CA SER A 272 -5.84 -8.09 18.77
C SER A 272 -5.62 -6.58 18.65
N ASN A 273 -4.75 -6.14 17.73
CA ASN A 273 -4.54 -4.72 17.42
C ASN A 273 -5.52 -4.18 16.35
N GLY A 274 -6.45 -5.01 15.84
CA GLY A 274 -7.42 -4.60 14.83
C GLY A 274 -6.84 -4.45 13.42
N TRP A 275 -5.66 -5.03 13.14
CA TRP A 275 -5.01 -4.94 11.83
C TRP A 275 -5.41 -6.08 10.87
N ALA A 276 -6.18 -7.04 11.37
CA ALA A 276 -6.77 -8.13 10.63
C ALA A 276 -8.07 -8.59 11.31
N ASN A 277 -9.05 -9.02 10.53
CA ASN A 277 -10.32 -9.54 11.06
C ASN A 277 -10.18 -10.95 11.67
N SER A 278 -9.39 -11.82 11.06
CA SER A 278 -9.09 -13.16 11.59
C SER A 278 -7.66 -13.58 11.31
N LEU A 279 -7.22 -14.66 11.95
CA LEU A 279 -6.00 -15.38 11.59
C LEU A 279 -6.27 -16.35 10.44
N MET A 280 -5.21 -16.75 9.76
CA MET A 280 -5.25 -17.86 8.81
C MET A 280 -5.43 -19.18 9.57
N ASN A 281 -6.45 -19.93 9.18
CA ASN A 281 -6.66 -21.31 9.59
C ASN A 281 -6.34 -22.23 8.40
N PHE A 282 -5.27 -23.03 8.50
CA PHE A 282 -4.85 -23.92 7.41
C PHE A 282 -5.84 -25.03 7.06
N ALA A 283 -6.77 -25.36 7.97
CA ALA A 283 -7.81 -26.36 7.71
C ALA A 283 -9.04 -25.78 7.01
N GLU A 284 -9.29 -24.47 7.18
CA GLU A 284 -10.52 -23.82 6.74
C GLU A 284 -10.30 -22.77 5.67
N ASN A 285 -9.08 -22.27 5.48
CA ASN A 285 -8.79 -21.18 4.56
C ASN A 285 -7.95 -21.63 3.36
N GLN A 286 -8.23 -20.98 2.25
CA GLN A 286 -7.48 -21.02 1.01
C GLN A 286 -6.85 -19.65 0.76
N THR A 287 -5.56 -19.65 0.41
CA THR A 287 -4.89 -18.45 -0.08
C THR A 287 -5.38 -18.13 -1.48
N SER A 288 -5.78 -16.88 -1.70
CA SER A 288 -6.11 -16.35 -3.02
C SER A 288 -4.88 -15.68 -3.65
N GLN A 289 -4.74 -15.88 -4.95
CA GLN A 289 -3.75 -15.22 -5.79
C GLN A 289 -4.45 -14.84 -7.10
N ASP A 290 -4.00 -13.76 -7.74
CA ASP A 290 -4.44 -13.47 -9.09
C ASP A 290 -4.15 -14.65 -10.03
N SER A 291 -5.20 -15.09 -10.71
CA SER A 291 -5.15 -16.05 -11.81
C SER A 291 -5.96 -15.53 -13.02
N LEU A 292 -6.24 -14.23 -13.05
CA LEU A 292 -7.16 -13.63 -14.02
C LEU A 292 -6.48 -13.37 -15.36
N TYR A 293 -5.17 -13.06 -15.31
CA TYR A 293 -4.37 -12.79 -16.50
C TYR A 293 -3.59 -14.02 -16.98
N TYR A 294 -3.02 -14.80 -16.07
CA TYR A 294 -2.33 -16.06 -16.39
C TYR A 294 -3.05 -17.23 -15.70
N SER A 295 -3.50 -18.20 -16.50
CA SER A 295 -4.14 -19.44 -16.05
C SER A 295 -3.11 -20.49 -15.62
N ASP A 296 -3.58 -21.69 -15.30
CA ASP A 296 -2.74 -22.84 -14.95
C ASP A 296 -2.03 -23.50 -16.15
N GLU A 297 -2.41 -23.12 -17.36
CA GLU A 297 -1.72 -23.52 -18.60
C GLU A 297 -0.45 -22.70 -18.81
N SER A 298 0.65 -23.38 -19.14
CA SER A 298 1.92 -22.72 -19.48
C SER A 298 1.76 -21.90 -20.75
N GLN A 299 2.08 -20.62 -20.66
CA GLN A 299 2.03 -19.69 -21.77
C GLN A 299 3.23 -18.72 -21.75
N PRO A 300 3.58 -18.10 -22.88
CA PRO A 300 4.63 -17.10 -22.91
C PRO A 300 4.33 -15.94 -21.95
N LEU A 301 5.31 -15.56 -21.14
CA LEU A 301 5.23 -14.36 -20.32
C LEU A 301 5.37 -13.14 -21.24
N ARG A 302 4.31 -12.33 -21.26
CA ARG A 302 4.29 -11.07 -22.01
C ARG A 302 5.08 -10.00 -21.26
N ASN A 303 6.11 -9.49 -21.91
CA ASN A 303 6.95 -8.38 -21.43
C ASN A 303 7.46 -8.57 -19.99
N PHE A 304 8.54 -9.33 -19.80
CA PHE A 304 9.32 -9.24 -18.55
C PHE A 304 9.98 -7.85 -18.50
N ILE A 305 9.57 -6.98 -17.58
CA ILE A 305 9.98 -5.58 -17.56
C ILE A 305 11.04 -5.32 -16.51
N THR A 306 12.09 -4.59 -16.85
CA THR A 306 13.14 -4.17 -15.92
C THR A 306 13.58 -2.73 -16.18
N LEU A 307 14.23 -2.11 -15.20
CA LEU A 307 14.89 -0.82 -15.42
C LEU A 307 16.04 -1.01 -16.40
N ARG A 308 16.17 -0.05 -17.34
CA ARG A 308 17.24 -0.08 -18.34
C ARG A 308 18.64 -0.16 -17.72
N ASN A 309 18.87 0.47 -16.57
CA ASN A 309 20.21 0.50 -15.96
C ASN A 309 20.77 -0.88 -15.58
N ASN A 310 19.95 -1.94 -15.63
CA ASN A 310 20.39 -3.30 -15.41
C ASN A 310 21.15 -3.87 -16.62
N VAL A 311 20.86 -3.41 -17.85
CA VAL A 311 21.58 -3.77 -19.10
C VAL A 311 21.30 -2.71 -20.19
N ASP A 312 22.33 -2.12 -20.80
CA ASP A 312 22.16 -1.08 -21.84
C ASP A 312 21.88 -1.67 -23.23
N PHE A 313 20.68 -1.41 -23.76
CA PHE A 313 20.22 -1.88 -25.08
C PHE A 313 20.02 -0.74 -26.11
N GLY A 314 20.59 0.43 -25.86
CA GLY A 314 20.44 1.60 -26.73
C GLY A 314 19.10 2.35 -26.59
N GLY A 315 18.97 3.51 -27.24
CA GLY A 315 17.76 4.37 -27.19
C GLY A 315 17.73 5.34 -26.00
N ASN A 316 16.66 6.12 -25.87
CA ASN A 316 16.40 7.00 -24.72
C ASN A 316 15.08 6.55 -24.06
N VAL A 317 15.12 5.46 -23.30
CA VAL A 317 13.99 4.86 -22.57
C VAL A 317 14.34 4.62 -21.11
N GLY A 318 13.34 4.51 -20.24
CA GLY A 318 13.53 4.20 -18.81
C GLY A 318 13.54 2.72 -18.47
N TYR A 319 12.81 1.93 -19.25
CA TYR A 319 12.57 0.52 -19.02
C TYR A 319 12.81 -0.30 -20.29
N VAL A 320 13.02 -1.59 -20.09
CA VAL A 320 13.20 -2.57 -21.14
C VAL A 320 12.28 -3.75 -20.87
N ALA A 321 11.68 -4.31 -21.92
CA ALA A 321 10.88 -5.51 -21.87
C ALA A 321 11.50 -6.63 -22.69
N PHE A 322 11.55 -7.84 -22.12
CA PHE A 322 11.84 -9.07 -22.84
C PHE A 322 10.55 -9.85 -23.04
N ASP A 323 10.02 -9.81 -24.26
CA ASP A 323 8.80 -10.53 -24.61
C ASP A 323 9.11 -11.99 -24.94
N ASN A 324 8.31 -12.93 -24.41
CA ASN A 324 8.42 -14.37 -24.68
C ASN A 324 9.77 -15.03 -24.33
N LEU A 325 10.63 -14.37 -23.52
CA LEU A 325 11.88 -14.96 -23.00
C LEU A 325 11.61 -16.00 -21.90
N TYR A 326 10.50 -15.84 -21.21
CA TYR A 326 10.04 -16.72 -20.14
C TYR A 326 8.66 -17.28 -20.50
N SER A 327 8.31 -18.41 -19.91
CA SER A 327 6.92 -18.87 -19.78
C SER A 327 6.46 -18.75 -18.34
N ILE A 328 5.15 -18.62 -18.15
CA ILE A 328 4.50 -18.45 -16.87
C ILE A 328 3.19 -19.23 -16.82
N ARG A 329 2.88 -19.74 -15.64
CA ARG A 329 1.55 -20.27 -15.31
C ARG A 329 1.25 -20.11 -13.83
N HIS A 330 -0.02 -20.03 -13.51
CA HIS A 330 -0.51 -20.14 -12.17
C HIS A 330 -0.37 -21.59 -11.67
N GLN A 331 0.06 -21.77 -10.43
CA GLN A 331 0.18 -23.08 -9.81
C GLN A 331 -0.45 -23.07 -8.42
N ARG A 332 -1.39 -23.99 -8.20
CA ARG A 332 -1.93 -24.32 -6.89
C ARG A 332 -1.65 -25.78 -6.57
N SER A 333 -0.75 -26.03 -5.62
CA SER A 333 -0.43 -27.40 -5.15
C SER A 333 -1.19 -27.78 -3.87
N ALA A 334 -1.72 -26.79 -3.15
CA ALA A 334 -2.61 -26.97 -2.00
C ALA A 334 -3.42 -25.68 -1.75
N PHE A 335 -4.38 -25.71 -0.82
CA PHE A 335 -5.17 -24.53 -0.46
C PHE A 335 -4.33 -23.32 -0.05
N ASN A 336 -3.24 -23.55 0.69
CA ASN A 336 -2.32 -22.52 1.15
C ASN A 336 -1.01 -22.44 0.34
N ARG A 337 -0.93 -23.13 -0.80
CA ARG A 337 0.27 -23.17 -1.66
C ARG A 337 -0.11 -22.78 -3.07
N VAL A 338 0.00 -21.49 -3.33
CA VAL A 338 -0.35 -20.86 -4.60
C VAL A 338 0.73 -19.86 -4.99
N GLY A 339 1.02 -19.79 -6.29
CA GLY A 339 2.11 -18.98 -6.84
C GLY A 339 2.07 -18.98 -8.36
N PHE A 340 2.73 -18.01 -8.98
CA PHE A 340 3.15 -18.15 -10.37
C PHE A 340 4.44 -18.95 -10.41
N VAL A 341 4.56 -19.88 -11.34
CA VAL A 341 5.82 -20.52 -11.68
C VAL A 341 6.29 -20.01 -13.04
N VAL A 342 7.58 -19.73 -13.13
CA VAL A 342 8.21 -19.10 -14.27
C VAL A 342 9.37 -19.97 -14.74
N GLN A 343 9.45 -20.21 -16.03
CA GLN A 343 10.54 -20.95 -16.66
C GLN A 343 11.25 -20.05 -17.67
N HIS A 344 12.58 -20.01 -17.63
CA HIS A 344 13.38 -19.41 -18.69
C HIS A 344 13.32 -20.28 -19.94
N THR A 345 12.85 -19.73 -21.05
CA THR A 345 12.59 -20.46 -22.30
C THR A 345 13.17 -19.71 -23.51
N PRO A 346 14.49 -19.49 -23.56
CA PRO A 346 15.12 -18.77 -24.65
C PRO A 346 15.01 -19.56 -25.96
N GLY A 347 14.87 -18.83 -27.07
CA GLY A 347 15.00 -19.41 -28.41
C GLY A 347 16.44 -19.83 -28.73
N PRO A 348 16.68 -20.58 -29.82
CA PRO A 348 18.03 -20.86 -30.28
C PRO A 348 18.78 -19.55 -30.56
N ASN A 349 19.96 -19.39 -29.95
CA ASN A 349 20.80 -18.19 -30.05
C ASN A 349 20.21 -16.90 -29.46
N ASP A 350 19.19 -16.98 -28.61
CA ASP A 350 18.69 -15.80 -27.89
C ASP A 350 19.77 -15.21 -26.99
N LEU A 351 20.12 -13.96 -27.23
CA LEU A 351 21.18 -13.22 -26.55
C LEU A 351 20.67 -12.48 -25.30
N ARG A 352 19.35 -12.48 -25.05
CA ARG A 352 18.79 -11.79 -23.88
C ARG A 352 19.22 -12.51 -22.60
N PRO A 353 19.69 -11.78 -21.58
CA PRO A 353 20.19 -12.39 -20.36
C PRO A 353 19.05 -12.93 -19.49
N ASN A 354 19.29 -14.05 -18.81
CA ASN A 354 18.37 -14.56 -17.81
C ASN A 354 18.47 -13.74 -16.51
N LEU A 355 17.62 -12.73 -16.37
CA LEU A 355 17.58 -11.86 -15.18
C LEU A 355 16.99 -12.51 -13.92
N LEU A 356 16.53 -13.77 -14.01
CA LEU A 356 16.05 -14.56 -12.88
C LEU A 356 17.13 -15.48 -12.30
N GLU A 357 18.23 -15.70 -13.02
CA GLU A 357 19.30 -16.62 -12.61
C GLU A 357 19.96 -16.20 -11.28
N GLU A 358 20.18 -14.90 -11.09
CA GLU A 358 20.81 -14.37 -9.87
C GLU A 358 19.99 -14.69 -8.60
N GLU A 359 18.66 -14.69 -8.69
CA GLU A 359 17.79 -14.99 -7.55
C GLU A 359 17.97 -16.43 -7.06
N GLU A 360 18.36 -17.36 -7.93
CA GLU A 360 18.56 -18.77 -7.57
C GLU A 360 19.76 -18.96 -6.63
N SER A 361 20.69 -18.00 -6.63
CA SER A 361 21.83 -18.00 -5.71
C SER A 361 21.50 -17.42 -4.33
N ASN A 362 20.31 -16.83 -4.15
CA ASN A 362 19.90 -16.23 -2.88
C ASN A 362 19.72 -17.33 -1.81
N PRO A 363 20.29 -17.17 -0.59
CA PRO A 363 20.11 -18.14 0.49
C PRO A 363 18.64 -18.44 0.86
N SER A 364 17.74 -17.49 0.58
CA SER A 364 16.30 -17.63 0.83
C SER A 364 15.51 -18.17 -0.37
N PHE A 365 16.15 -18.48 -1.51
CA PHE A 365 15.48 -18.85 -2.76
C PHE A 365 14.47 -20.00 -2.62
N SER A 366 14.78 -21.01 -1.79
CA SER A 366 13.87 -22.14 -1.55
C SER A 366 12.50 -21.75 -0.98
N ILE A 367 12.43 -20.60 -0.30
CA ILE A 367 11.22 -20.05 0.35
C ILE A 367 10.70 -18.80 -0.39
N ALA A 368 11.61 -17.97 -0.88
CA ALA A 368 11.29 -16.70 -1.51
C ALA A 368 10.97 -16.86 -3.01
N GLY A 369 11.55 -17.85 -3.70
CA GLY A 369 11.48 -17.95 -5.15
C GLY A 369 12.07 -16.70 -5.80
N TYR A 370 11.33 -16.14 -6.76
CA TYR A 370 11.68 -14.91 -7.48
C TYR A 370 11.14 -13.64 -6.81
N HIS A 371 10.96 -13.63 -5.48
CA HIS A 371 10.35 -12.55 -4.70
C HIS A 371 10.81 -11.13 -5.07
N GLN A 372 12.11 -10.91 -5.29
CA GLN A 372 12.62 -9.57 -5.65
C GLN A 372 12.22 -9.13 -7.07
N LYS A 373 11.85 -10.08 -7.92
CA LYS A 373 11.46 -9.91 -9.33
C LYS A 373 9.95 -10.02 -9.56
N ASP A 374 9.14 -10.15 -8.51
CA ASP A 374 7.68 -10.27 -8.62
C ASP A 374 7.05 -9.18 -9.50
N TYR A 375 7.48 -7.91 -9.33
CA TYR A 375 7.01 -6.82 -10.18
C TYR A 375 7.60 -6.91 -11.59
N ASN A 376 8.86 -7.30 -11.78
CA ASN A 376 9.43 -7.48 -13.11
C ASN A 376 8.63 -8.49 -13.96
N ILE A 377 8.15 -9.55 -13.31
CA ILE A 377 7.38 -10.64 -13.89
C ILE A 377 5.95 -10.21 -14.24
N TYR A 378 5.29 -9.42 -13.38
CA TYR A 378 3.84 -9.22 -13.47
C TYR A 378 3.40 -7.78 -13.76
N THR A 379 4.32 -6.81 -13.85
CA THR A 379 3.96 -5.38 -14.05
C THR A 379 3.18 -5.16 -15.34
N TRP A 380 3.52 -5.85 -16.44
CA TRP A 380 2.78 -5.68 -17.70
C TRP A 380 1.30 -6.07 -17.56
N ALA A 381 1.04 -7.27 -17.02
CA ALA A 381 -0.30 -7.75 -16.72
C ALA A 381 -1.05 -6.81 -15.76
N LEU A 382 -0.36 -6.29 -14.74
CA LEU A 382 -0.92 -5.32 -13.81
C LEU A 382 -1.34 -4.02 -14.51
N LEU A 383 -0.51 -3.50 -15.42
CA LEU A 383 -0.84 -2.27 -16.16
C LEU A 383 -2.09 -2.48 -17.03
N GLU A 384 -2.17 -3.56 -17.79
CA GLU A 384 -3.34 -3.85 -18.62
C GLU A 384 -4.61 -4.02 -17.77
N GLN A 385 -4.52 -4.70 -16.62
CA GLN A 385 -5.66 -4.83 -15.71
C GLN A 385 -6.07 -3.47 -15.10
N ILE A 386 -5.15 -2.62 -14.66
CA ILE A 386 -5.51 -1.30 -14.12
C ILE A 386 -6.17 -0.41 -15.19
N ASP A 387 -5.71 -0.46 -16.45
CA ASP A 387 -6.37 0.26 -17.56
C ASP A 387 -7.83 -0.18 -17.70
N LEU A 388 -8.10 -1.50 -17.68
CA LEU A 388 -9.45 -2.06 -17.72
C LEU A 388 -10.29 -1.65 -16.52
N LYS A 389 -9.71 -1.69 -15.30
CA LYS A 389 -10.37 -1.27 -14.08
C LYS A 389 -10.74 0.20 -14.14
N ILE A 390 -9.83 1.11 -14.46
CA ILE A 390 -10.13 2.55 -14.53
C ILE A 390 -11.25 2.85 -15.53
N ALA A 391 -11.26 2.18 -16.69
CA ALA A 391 -12.33 2.31 -17.67
C ALA A 391 -13.70 1.90 -17.09
N ASN A 392 -13.75 0.90 -16.22
CA ASN A 392 -14.97 0.40 -15.58
C ASN A 392 -15.35 1.16 -14.28
N CYS A 393 -14.36 1.60 -13.50
CA CYS A 393 -14.50 2.40 -12.26
C CYS A 393 -15.14 3.76 -12.53
N SER A 394 -15.09 4.19 -13.81
CA SER A 394 -15.61 5.46 -14.30
C SER A 394 -17.09 5.38 -14.69
N ALA A 395 -17.78 4.24 -14.53
CA ALA A 395 -19.23 4.18 -14.64
C ALA A 395 -19.82 5.14 -13.60
N PRO A 396 -20.38 6.29 -14.03
CA PRO A 396 -20.70 7.34 -13.10
C PRO A 396 -21.94 6.90 -12.32
N LEU A 397 -21.89 6.96 -10.99
CA LEU A 397 -23.00 7.64 -10.33
C LEU A 397 -22.95 9.06 -10.88
N SER A 398 -23.78 9.33 -11.88
CA SER A 398 -23.90 10.63 -12.53
C SER A 398 -24.48 11.62 -11.52
N LEU A 399 -23.66 12.08 -10.60
CA LEU A 399 -23.79 13.41 -10.06
C LEU A 399 -22.91 14.26 -10.96
N ASN A 400 -23.54 15.16 -11.72
CA ASN A 400 -22.82 16.25 -12.36
C ASN A 400 -22.04 16.97 -11.26
N ASP A 401 -20.73 16.74 -11.20
CA ASP A 401 -19.82 17.57 -10.42
C ASP A 401 -19.90 18.96 -11.04
N THR A 402 -20.77 19.78 -10.45
CA THR A 402 -20.80 21.20 -10.75
C THR A 402 -19.49 21.72 -10.21
N LYS A 403 -18.60 22.19 -11.10
CA LYS A 403 -17.33 22.82 -10.74
C LYS A 403 -17.60 23.83 -9.62
N ILE A 404 -17.27 23.47 -8.38
CA ILE A 404 -17.52 24.32 -7.22
C ILE A 404 -16.54 25.47 -7.35
N SER A 405 -17.04 26.67 -7.63
CA SER A 405 -16.19 27.81 -7.99
C SER A 405 -15.36 28.34 -6.82
N ASN A 406 -15.62 27.94 -5.57
CA ASN A 406 -14.87 28.34 -4.38
C ASN A 406 -14.63 27.15 -3.44
N GLN A 407 -13.41 26.63 -3.40
CA GLN A 407 -13.03 25.51 -2.54
C GLN A 407 -12.53 26.02 -1.18
N LEU A 408 -13.12 25.52 -0.10
CA LEU A 408 -12.68 25.81 1.27
C LEU A 408 -11.51 24.90 1.64
N THR A 409 -10.58 25.42 2.45
CA THR A 409 -9.58 24.61 3.15
C THR A 409 -10.18 24.15 4.47
N VAL A 410 -10.26 22.84 4.68
CA VAL A 410 -10.72 22.22 5.92
C VAL A 410 -9.58 21.43 6.55
N PHE A 411 -9.26 21.68 7.82
CA PHE A 411 -8.13 21.01 8.48
C PHE A 411 -8.31 20.89 10.00
N PRO A 412 -7.80 19.83 10.65
CA PRO A 412 -7.27 18.62 10.03
C PRO A 412 -8.37 17.86 9.28
N ASN A 413 -7.97 17.04 8.31
CA ASN A 413 -8.89 16.29 7.46
C ASN A 413 -8.35 14.88 7.12
N PRO A 414 -8.11 13.98 8.06
CA PRO A 414 -9.28 13.60 8.82
C PRO A 414 -9.37 14.38 10.12
N ALA A 415 -10.57 14.81 10.43
CA ALA A 415 -10.90 15.41 11.70
C ALA A 415 -11.27 14.31 12.70
N ASN A 416 -10.70 14.35 13.90
CA ASN A 416 -11.07 13.43 14.97
C ASN A 416 -12.07 14.09 15.94
N GLU A 417 -11.70 15.26 16.46
CA GLU A 417 -12.53 15.99 17.41
C GLU A 417 -13.03 17.33 16.87
N TRP A 418 -12.19 18.02 16.11
CA TRP A 418 -12.48 19.33 15.58
C TRP A 418 -11.80 19.53 14.23
N LEU A 419 -12.32 20.47 13.45
CA LEU A 419 -11.75 21.00 12.23
C LEU A 419 -11.85 22.52 12.22
N PHE A 420 -11.07 23.15 11.37
CA PHE A 420 -11.10 24.56 11.06
C PHE A 420 -11.47 24.74 9.59
N ILE A 421 -12.27 25.77 9.32
CA ILE A 421 -12.69 26.14 7.97
C ILE A 421 -12.00 27.46 7.60
N GLN A 422 -11.31 27.48 6.48
CA GLN A 422 -10.63 28.67 5.96
C GLN A 422 -10.89 28.86 4.46
N MET A 423 -10.82 30.10 4.01
CA MET A 423 -10.77 30.45 2.59
C MET A 423 -9.54 31.31 2.34
N ASN A 424 -8.73 30.96 1.33
CA ASN A 424 -7.46 31.65 1.03
C ASN A 424 -6.55 31.84 2.25
N LYS A 425 -6.47 30.82 3.12
CA LYS A 425 -5.72 30.81 4.39
C LYS A 425 -6.21 31.82 5.44
N GLN A 426 -7.41 32.38 5.29
CA GLN A 426 -8.03 33.26 6.28
C GLN A 426 -9.21 32.53 6.95
N PRO A 427 -9.37 32.66 8.28
CA PRO A 427 -10.56 32.18 8.98
C PRO A 427 -11.81 32.94 8.50
N LEU A 428 -12.96 32.28 8.64
CA LEU A 428 -14.29 32.77 8.28
C LEU A 428 -15.17 32.90 9.55
N PRO A 429 -14.84 33.81 10.49
CA PRO A 429 -15.61 33.93 11.72
C PRO A 429 -17.06 34.34 11.45
N HIS A 430 -18.00 33.79 12.22
CA HIS A 430 -19.45 34.05 12.12
C HIS A 430 -20.11 33.66 10.79
N GLU A 431 -19.36 33.06 9.86
CA GLU A 431 -19.91 32.56 8.61
C GLU A 431 -20.78 31.31 8.90
N PRO A 432 -22.01 31.23 8.37
CA PRO A 432 -22.83 30.04 8.54
C PRO A 432 -22.23 28.88 7.76
N PHE A 433 -22.20 27.71 8.40
CA PHE A 433 -21.79 26.47 7.77
C PHE A 433 -22.84 25.37 7.92
N PHE A 434 -22.81 24.47 6.94
CA PHE A 434 -23.69 23.32 6.82
C PHE A 434 -22.81 22.09 6.58
N ILE A 435 -23.10 21.00 7.29
CA ILE A 435 -22.44 19.70 7.06
C ILE A 435 -23.49 18.75 6.52
N TYR A 436 -23.16 18.11 5.40
CA TYR A 436 -23.95 17.07 4.76
C TYR A 436 -23.18 15.76 4.81
N ASN A 437 -23.86 14.66 5.12
CA ASN A 437 -23.29 13.32 4.99
C ASN A 437 -23.20 12.92 3.50
N SER A 438 -22.62 11.74 3.23
CA SER A 438 -22.48 11.20 1.88
C SER A 438 -23.80 10.87 1.17
N GLU A 439 -24.90 10.74 1.91
CA GLU A 439 -26.26 10.60 1.35
C GLU A 439 -26.88 11.95 0.96
N GLY A 440 -26.18 13.07 1.17
CA GLY A 440 -26.67 14.42 0.92
C GLY A 440 -27.62 14.95 1.99
N SER A 441 -27.81 14.22 3.09
CA SER A 441 -28.60 14.68 4.24
C SER A 441 -27.81 15.69 5.06
N GLN A 442 -28.42 16.83 5.38
CA GLN A 442 -27.83 17.81 6.27
C GLN A 442 -27.81 17.27 7.71
N VAL A 443 -26.62 17.09 8.28
CA VAL A 443 -26.43 16.54 9.63
C VAL A 443 -26.05 17.61 10.65
N LYS A 444 -25.55 18.77 10.21
CA LYS A 444 -25.17 19.87 11.11
C LYS A 444 -25.34 21.24 10.46
N GLN A 445 -25.77 22.22 11.23
CA GLN A 445 -25.83 23.62 10.84
C GLN A 445 -25.59 24.54 12.03
N ARG A 446 -24.58 25.42 11.92
CA ARG A 446 -24.18 26.40 12.94
C ARG A 446 -23.50 27.59 12.25
N GLU A 447 -23.23 28.64 13.03
CA GLU A 447 -22.28 29.69 12.64
C GLU A 447 -20.89 29.34 13.17
N LEU A 448 -19.87 29.71 12.40
CA LEU A 448 -18.47 29.55 12.79
C LEU A 448 -18.13 30.46 13.97
N ASP A 449 -17.33 29.95 14.91
CA ASP A 449 -16.79 30.77 15.99
C ASP A 449 -15.68 31.72 15.48
N ASN A 450 -15.10 32.51 16.38
CA ASN A 450 -14.05 33.49 16.06
C ASN A 450 -12.80 32.84 15.41
N GLU A 451 -12.57 31.55 15.64
CA GLU A 451 -11.45 30.78 15.08
C GLU A 451 -11.85 29.96 13.86
N SER A 452 -13.13 29.98 13.47
CA SER A 452 -13.71 29.11 12.45
C SER A 452 -13.57 27.63 12.77
N LYS A 453 -13.63 27.29 14.06
CA LYS A 453 -13.52 25.94 14.58
C LYS A 453 -14.89 25.27 14.62
N VAL A 454 -14.92 23.99 14.27
CA VAL A 454 -16.11 23.16 14.26
C VAL A 454 -15.79 21.85 14.97
N SER A 455 -16.57 21.51 16.00
CA SER A 455 -16.53 20.17 16.60
C SER A 455 -17.14 19.14 15.64
N VAL A 456 -16.51 17.98 15.53
CA VAL A 456 -17.04 16.81 14.78
C VAL A 456 -17.24 15.59 15.68
N GLN A 457 -17.12 15.75 16.99
CA GLN A 457 -17.29 14.66 17.96
C GLN A 457 -18.70 14.05 17.99
N ASP A 458 -19.69 14.75 17.43
CA ASP A 458 -21.07 14.32 17.26
C ASP A 458 -21.34 13.62 15.92
N LEU A 459 -20.37 13.62 15.00
CA LEU A 459 -20.48 12.97 13.69
C LEU A 459 -19.98 11.52 13.75
N SER A 460 -20.63 10.62 13.01
CA SER A 460 -20.10 9.28 12.79
C SER A 460 -18.86 9.32 11.91
N GLU A 461 -18.07 8.26 11.91
CA GLU A 461 -16.99 8.11 10.92
C GLU A 461 -17.55 8.10 9.50
N GLY A 462 -16.83 8.71 8.56
CA GLY A 462 -17.27 8.86 7.18
C GLY A 462 -16.85 10.19 6.58
N PHE A 463 -17.19 10.46 5.32
CA PHE A 463 -16.97 11.79 4.75
C PHE A 463 -18.22 12.66 4.80
N TYR A 464 -17.93 13.94 4.83
CA TYR A 464 -18.91 14.99 4.90
C TYR A 464 -18.54 16.12 3.94
N ILE A 465 -19.57 16.73 3.36
CA ILE A 465 -19.45 17.97 2.61
C ILE A 465 -19.73 19.11 3.58
N ILE A 466 -18.78 20.03 3.70
CA ILE A 466 -18.95 21.27 4.44
C ILE A 466 -19.22 22.38 3.44
N LYS A 467 -20.35 23.06 3.59
CA LYS A 467 -20.72 24.19 2.76
C LYS A 467 -20.82 25.44 3.62
N THR A 468 -20.27 26.55 3.13
CA THR A 468 -20.55 27.90 3.63
C THR A 468 -21.23 28.71 2.52
N LEU A 469 -21.55 29.98 2.73
CA LEU A 469 -22.01 30.85 1.63
C LEU A 469 -20.85 31.15 0.67
N LEU A 470 -19.63 31.11 1.19
CA LEU A 470 -18.41 31.44 0.46
C LEU A 470 -17.83 30.29 -0.35
N GLY A 471 -18.07 29.02 0.03
CA GLY A 471 -17.53 27.88 -0.70
C GLY A 471 -17.94 26.52 -0.15
N VAL A 472 -17.26 25.48 -0.65
CA VAL A 472 -17.45 24.09 -0.18
C VAL A 472 -16.10 23.44 0.10
N GLY A 473 -16.02 22.68 1.19
CA GLY A 473 -14.91 21.81 1.55
C GLY A 473 -15.41 20.37 1.76
N LYS A 474 -14.50 19.42 1.76
CA LYS A 474 -14.78 18.02 2.15
C LYS A 474 -14.02 17.72 3.42
N VAL A 475 -14.59 16.92 4.32
CA VAL A 475 -13.89 16.40 5.50
C VAL A 475 -14.19 14.93 5.69
N MET A 476 -13.20 14.14 6.07
CA MET A 476 -13.34 12.82 6.65
C MET A 476 -13.33 12.95 8.17
N VAL A 477 -14.29 12.34 8.85
CA VAL A 477 -14.25 12.15 10.31
C VAL A 477 -13.76 10.74 10.59
N LEU A 478 -12.73 10.62 11.43
CA LEU A 478 -12.20 9.33 11.93
C LEU A 478 -12.22 9.34 13.45
N ARG A 479 -12.56 8.23 14.10
CA ARG A 479 -12.30 8.06 15.53
C ARG A 479 -10.93 7.42 15.70
N ARG A 480 -10.19 7.91 16.69
CA ARG A 480 -8.97 7.25 17.18
C ARG A 480 -9.29 6.28 18.30
#